data_AF-A0A7X7D8N3-F1
#
_entry.id   AF-A0A7X7D8N3-F1
#
_cell.length_a   1.000
_cell.length_b   1.000
_cell.length_c   1.000
_cell.angle_alpha   90.00
_cell.angle_beta   90.00
_cell.angle_gamma   90.00
#
_symmetry.space_group_name_H-M   'P 1'
#
loop_
_entity.id
_entity.type
_entity.pdbx_description
1 polymer ?
#
loop_
_entity_poly.entity_id
_entity_poly.type
_entity_poly.pdbx_seq_one_letter_code
_entity_poly.pdbx_strand_id
1 'polypeptide(L)'
;METSWRSRLEPWPVALFCAITLFIWTNRIWLAWTNDEDTVAEKLVWSTPITLFVIAAAVLAVTMLRTRAGERPAAFATGVKVFAAGTVAYWGIRFPMIALADHDVGFKVVHGVLAAVSVAAAVGAWRSVPSSRP
;
A
#
# COMPACT_ATOMS: atom_id res chain seq x y z
N MET A 1 -8.03 -18.79 26.59
CA MET A 1 -9.03 -17.84 26.02
C MET A 1 -8.29 -16.77 25.22
N GLU A 2 -7.48 -17.18 24.24
CA GLU A 2 -6.36 -16.36 23.78
C GLU A 2 -6.21 -16.51 22.26
N THR A 3 -6.90 -15.63 21.50
CA THR A 3 -6.72 -15.34 20.04
C THR A 3 -7.76 -14.36 19.45
N SER A 4 -8.36 -13.47 20.26
CA SER A 4 -9.41 -12.55 19.78
C SER A 4 -8.90 -11.54 18.73
N TRP A 5 -7.67 -11.03 18.89
CA TRP A 5 -7.14 -9.99 17.99
C TRP A 5 -6.39 -10.56 16.77
N ARG A 6 -5.72 -11.71 16.90
CA ARG A 6 -4.97 -12.33 15.79
C ARG A 6 -5.90 -12.77 14.65
N SER A 7 -7.05 -13.34 14.99
CA SER A 7 -8.09 -13.73 14.02
C SER A 7 -8.65 -12.55 13.22
N ARG A 8 -8.56 -11.32 13.75
CA ARG A 8 -8.93 -10.09 13.02
C ARG A 8 -7.86 -9.66 12.02
N LEU A 9 -6.60 -10.03 12.23
CA LEU A 9 -5.49 -9.73 11.32
C LEU A 9 -5.30 -10.79 10.25
N GLU A 10 -5.96 -11.94 10.35
CA GLU A 10 -5.94 -12.95 9.29
C GLU A 10 -6.71 -12.46 8.06
N PRO A 11 -6.23 -12.65 6.82
CA PRO A 11 -4.94 -13.22 6.51
C PRO A 11 -3.85 -12.16 6.77
N TRP A 12 -2.83 -12.53 7.55
CA TRP A 12 -1.77 -11.63 7.99
C TRP A 12 -0.98 -10.95 6.83
N PRO A 13 -0.86 -11.52 5.62
CA PRO A 13 -0.22 -10.81 4.50
C PRO A 13 -0.96 -9.54 4.11
N VAL A 14 -2.29 -9.51 4.23
CA VAL A 14 -3.08 -8.29 3.98
C VAL A 14 -2.82 -7.25 5.06
N ALA A 15 -2.78 -7.65 6.33
CA ALA A 15 -2.45 -6.75 7.43
C ALA A 15 -1.05 -6.15 7.27
N LEU A 16 -0.06 -6.98 6.91
CA LEU A 16 1.31 -6.54 6.63
C LEU A 16 1.36 -5.58 5.45
N PHE A 17 0.66 -5.89 4.36
CA PHE A 17 0.59 -5.02 3.18
C PHE A 17 -0.01 -3.65 3.50
N CYS A 18 -1.11 -3.62 4.27
CA CYS A 18 -1.67 -2.36 4.77
C CYS A 18 -0.67 -1.60 5.66
N ALA A 19 -0.02 -2.28 6.60
CA ALA A 19 0.94 -1.65 7.52
C ALA A 19 2.14 -1.04 6.79
N ILE A 20 2.74 -1.78 5.84
CA ILE A 20 3.85 -1.30 5.00
C ILE A 20 3.40 -0.07 4.19
N THR A 21 2.22 -0.15 3.57
CA THR A 21 1.67 0.97 2.79
C THR A 21 1.50 2.21 3.65
N LEU A 22 0.85 2.08 4.81
CA LEU A 22 0.60 3.20 5.70
C LEU A 22 1.90 3.80 6.24
N PHE A 23 2.89 2.97 6.55
CA PHE A 23 4.20 3.44 7.01
C PHE A 23 4.93 4.24 5.92
N ILE A 24 5.09 3.68 4.72
CA ILE A 24 5.83 4.31 3.62
C ILE A 24 5.13 5.61 3.18
N TRP A 25 3.83 5.53 2.91
CA TRP A 25 3.13 6.63 2.24
C TRP A 25 2.72 7.74 3.17
N THR A 26 2.39 7.47 4.43
CA THR A 26 2.16 8.55 5.41
C THR A 26 3.43 9.37 5.61
N ASN A 27 4.59 8.72 5.73
CA ASN A 27 5.87 9.41 5.81
C ASN A 27 6.15 10.24 4.54
N ARG A 28 5.84 9.71 3.35
CA ARG A 28 6.01 10.44 2.09
C ARG A 28 5.09 11.66 1.98
N ILE A 29 3.83 11.53 2.41
CA ILE A 29 2.87 12.64 2.45
C ILE A 29 3.40 13.71 3.42
N TRP A 30 3.80 13.31 4.62
CA TRP A 30 4.40 14.24 5.59
C TRP A 30 5.57 15.02 4.99
N LEU A 31 6.53 14.33 4.36
CA LEU A 31 7.68 14.95 3.72
C LEU A 31 7.29 15.90 2.57
N ALA A 32 6.31 15.54 1.75
CA ALA A 32 5.84 16.41 0.66
C ALA A 32 5.17 17.68 1.18
N TRP A 33 4.38 17.56 2.26
CA TRP A 33 3.62 18.68 2.79
C TRP A 33 4.44 19.61 3.69
N THR A 34 5.53 19.11 4.28
CA THR A 34 6.51 19.88 5.05
C THR A 34 7.66 20.44 4.21
N ASN A 35 7.70 20.16 2.91
CA ASN A 35 8.63 20.81 2.00
C ASN A 35 8.15 22.23 1.69
N ASP A 36 8.94 23.25 2.03
CA ASP A 36 8.59 24.65 1.81
C ASP A 36 8.94 25.14 0.39
N GLU A 37 9.64 24.33 -0.41
CA GLU A 37 10.06 24.69 -1.78
C GLU A 37 8.95 24.44 -2.82
N ASP A 38 8.07 23.47 -2.57
CA ASP A 38 7.02 23.08 -3.51
C ASP A 38 5.78 23.99 -3.39
N THR A 39 5.20 24.37 -4.53
CA THR A 39 3.88 25.00 -4.55
C THR A 39 2.79 24.02 -4.09
N VAL A 40 1.64 24.54 -3.66
CA VAL A 40 0.48 23.70 -3.30
C VAL A 40 0.04 22.79 -4.46
N ALA A 41 0.11 23.29 -5.70
CA ALA A 41 -0.24 22.52 -6.88
C ALA A 41 0.69 21.32 -7.08
N GLU A 42 2.01 21.53 -6.95
CA GLU A 42 3.00 20.44 -7.03
C GLU A 42 2.80 19.42 -5.92
N LYS A 43 2.61 19.90 -4.67
CA LYS A 43 2.28 19.02 -3.53
C LYS A 43 1.08 18.14 -3.83
N LEU A 44 0.01 18.70 -4.41
CA LEU A 44 -1.18 17.93 -4.80
C LEU A 44 -0.88 16.91 -5.90
N VAL A 45 -0.17 17.30 -6.96
CA VAL A 45 0.20 16.38 -8.05
C VAL A 45 1.00 15.18 -7.52
N TRP A 46 2.01 15.43 -6.68
CA TRP A 46 2.87 14.37 -6.17
C TRP A 46 2.22 13.54 -5.05
N SER A 47 1.31 14.12 -4.26
CA SER A 47 0.70 13.45 -3.11
C SER A 47 -0.66 12.79 -3.39
N THR A 48 -1.36 13.14 -4.47
CA THR A 48 -2.68 12.55 -4.79
C THR A 48 -2.65 11.03 -4.93
N PRO A 49 -1.83 10.41 -5.80
CA PRO A 49 -1.86 8.96 -5.99
C PRO A 49 -1.49 8.20 -4.70
N ILE A 50 -0.53 8.71 -3.94
CA ILE A 50 -0.09 8.09 -2.69
C ILE A 50 -1.15 8.24 -1.58
N THR A 51 -1.90 9.35 -1.57
CA THR A 51 -3.02 9.55 -0.66
C THR A 51 -4.14 8.54 -0.92
N LEU A 52 -4.42 8.21 -2.18
CA LEU A 52 -5.38 7.17 -2.53
C LEU A 52 -4.95 5.79 -2.00
N PHE A 53 -3.65 5.47 -2.03
CA PHE A 53 -3.12 4.24 -1.43
C PHE A 53 -3.24 4.22 0.09
N VAL A 54 -2.99 5.35 0.76
CA VAL A 54 -3.21 5.47 2.21
C VAL A 54 -4.68 5.24 2.55
N ILE A 55 -5.61 5.86 1.81
CA ILE A 55 -7.05 5.67 2.01
C ILE A 55 -7.43 4.20 1.79
N ALA A 56 -6.97 3.56 0.71
CA ALA A 56 -7.27 2.16 0.43
C ALA A 56 -6.75 1.22 1.54
N ALA A 57 -5.51 1.41 1.99
CA ALA A 57 -4.94 0.62 3.09
C ALA A 57 -5.67 0.87 4.42
N ALA A 58 -6.03 2.12 4.72
CA ALA A 58 -6.80 2.46 5.91
C ALA A 58 -8.19 1.80 5.90
N VAL A 59 -8.90 1.86 4.78
CA VAL A 59 -10.21 1.19 4.62
C VAL A 59 -10.08 -0.31 4.86
N LEU A 60 -9.13 -0.97 4.18
CA LEU A 60 -8.92 -2.41 4.34
C LEU A 60 -8.51 -2.78 5.78
N ALA A 61 -7.59 -2.03 6.39
CA ALA A 61 -7.17 -2.25 7.77
C ALA A 61 -8.35 -2.06 8.75
N VAL A 62 -9.16 -1.01 8.59
CA VAL A 62 -10.35 -0.79 9.41
C VAL A 62 -11.36 -1.93 9.22
N THR A 63 -11.59 -2.40 8.00
CA THR A 63 -12.44 -3.57 7.76
C THR A 63 -11.91 -4.80 8.51
N MET A 64 -10.61 -5.06 8.44
CA MET A 64 -9.98 -6.18 9.17
C MET A 64 -10.16 -6.05 10.69
N LEU A 65 -10.00 -4.85 11.25
CA LEU A 65 -10.15 -4.64 12.69
C LEU A 65 -11.61 -4.73 13.14
N ARG A 66 -12.56 -4.31 12.31
CA ARG A 66 -14.00 -4.30 12.63
C ARG A 66 -14.70 -5.64 12.43
N THR A 67 -14.16 -6.53 11.59
CA THR A 67 -14.80 -7.81 11.23
C THR A 67 -13.89 -8.99 11.57
N ARG A 68 -14.48 -10.16 11.86
CA ARG A 68 -13.70 -11.41 11.93
C ARG A 68 -13.41 -11.92 10.52
N ALA A 69 -12.34 -12.72 10.35
CA ALA A 69 -11.93 -13.21 9.03
C ALA A 69 -13.06 -13.90 8.25
N GLY A 70 -13.89 -14.71 8.92
CA GLY A 70 -15.03 -15.41 8.29
C GLY A 70 -16.28 -14.54 8.03
N GLU A 71 -16.31 -13.31 8.51
CA GLU A 71 -17.47 -12.38 8.39
C GLU A 71 -17.24 -11.30 7.32
N ARG A 72 -16.09 -11.33 6.63
CA ARG A 72 -15.75 -10.28 5.67
C ARG A 72 -16.58 -10.36 4.40
N PRO A 73 -17.05 -9.21 3.88
CA PRO A 73 -17.79 -9.19 2.63
C PRO A 73 -16.91 -9.63 1.46
N ALA A 74 -17.49 -10.22 0.42
CA ALA A 74 -16.78 -10.60 -0.80
C ALA A 74 -16.02 -9.42 -1.44
N ALA A 75 -16.56 -8.20 -1.29
CA ALA A 75 -15.92 -6.96 -1.73
C ALA A 75 -14.54 -6.72 -1.08
N PHE A 76 -14.28 -7.27 0.11
CA PHE A 76 -12.97 -7.17 0.76
C PHE A 76 -11.88 -7.86 -0.06
N ALA A 77 -12.12 -9.10 -0.51
CA ALA A 77 -11.16 -9.85 -1.31
C ALA A 77 -10.90 -9.16 -2.66
N THR A 78 -11.95 -8.65 -3.30
CA THR A 78 -11.82 -7.84 -4.52
C THR A 78 -11.03 -6.56 -4.27
N GLY A 79 -11.30 -5.84 -3.18
CA GLY A 79 -10.57 -4.64 -2.80
C GLY A 79 -9.08 -4.88 -2.57
N VAL A 80 -8.73 -5.95 -1.84
CA VAL A 80 -7.33 -6.38 -1.66
C VAL A 80 -6.65 -6.61 -3.01
N LYS A 81 -7.33 -7.31 -3.92
CA LYS A 81 -6.79 -7.62 -5.25
C LYS A 81 -6.58 -6.36 -6.09
N VAL A 82 -7.59 -5.50 -6.21
CA VAL A 82 -7.50 -4.24 -6.95
C VAL A 82 -6.37 -3.38 -6.38
N PHE A 83 -6.29 -3.28 -5.06
CA PHE A 83 -5.25 -2.49 -4.39
C PHE A 83 -3.84 -3.07 -4.60
N ALA A 84 -3.69 -4.39 -4.52
CA ALA A 84 -2.44 -5.07 -4.82
C ALA A 84 -2.01 -4.88 -6.29
N ALA A 85 -2.93 -5.04 -7.25
CA ALA A 85 -2.65 -4.78 -8.67
C ALA A 85 -2.25 -3.32 -8.92
N GLY A 86 -2.96 -2.37 -8.30
CA GLY A 86 -2.62 -0.95 -8.38
C GLY A 86 -1.23 -0.65 -7.82
N THR A 87 -0.84 -1.29 -6.72
CA THR A 87 0.51 -1.15 -6.15
C THR A 87 1.59 -1.70 -7.08
N VAL A 88 1.37 -2.88 -7.67
CA VAL A 88 2.29 -3.47 -8.63
C VAL A 88 2.42 -2.59 -9.88
N ALA A 89 1.31 -2.10 -10.43
CA ALA A 89 1.31 -1.21 -11.59
C ALA A 89 2.02 0.10 -11.30
N TYR A 90 1.73 0.74 -10.16
CA TYR A 90 2.37 1.98 -9.75
C TYR A 90 3.88 1.83 -9.67
N TRP A 91 4.38 0.81 -8.98
CA TRP A 91 5.82 0.59 -8.86
C TRP A 91 6.46 0.15 -10.18
N GLY A 92 5.74 -0.64 -11.00
CA GLY A 92 6.18 -1.05 -12.33
C GLY A 92 6.39 0.13 -13.29
N ILE A 93 5.71 1.26 -13.06
CA ILE A 93 5.91 2.50 -13.82
C ILE A 93 6.91 3.43 -13.11
N ARG A 94 6.69 3.64 -11.81
CA ARG A 94 7.41 4.66 -11.03
C ARG A 94 8.88 4.32 -10.84
N PHE A 95 9.21 3.06 -10.58
CA PHE A 95 10.61 2.68 -10.36
C PHE A 95 11.46 2.83 -11.63
N PRO A 96 11.04 2.37 -12.83
CA PRO A 96 11.77 2.66 -14.07
C PRO A 96 11.98 4.15 -14.32
N MET A 97 10.97 5.00 -14.08
CA MET A 97 11.14 6.46 -14.19
C MET A 97 12.25 6.98 -13.27
N ILE A 98 12.31 6.50 -12.02
CA ILE A 98 13.35 6.88 -11.05
C ILE A 98 14.72 6.32 -11.45
N ALA A 99 14.78 5.08 -11.89
CA ALA A 99 16.03 4.40 -12.25
C ALA A 99 16.71 5.07 -13.45
N LEU A 100 15.91 5.53 -14.41
CA LEU A 100 16.36 6.18 -15.64
C LEU A 100 16.59 7.69 -15.48
N ALA A 101 16.01 8.33 -14.46
CA ALA A 101 16.27 9.74 -14.16
C ALA A 101 17.67 9.97 -13.56
N ASP A 102 18.13 11.22 -13.63
CA ASP A 102 19.39 11.66 -13.03
C ASP A 102 19.19 11.89 -11.52
N HIS A 103 19.39 10.82 -10.76
CA HIS A 103 19.32 10.80 -9.31
C HIS A 103 20.54 10.08 -8.75
N ASP A 104 20.97 10.47 -7.55
CA ASP A 104 22.01 9.77 -6.81
C ASP A 104 21.72 8.28 -6.66
N VAL A 105 22.78 7.47 -6.65
CA VAL A 105 22.68 6.01 -6.50
C VAL A 105 21.93 5.64 -5.21
N GLY A 106 22.18 6.34 -4.11
CA GLY A 106 21.48 6.12 -2.84
C GLY A 106 19.96 6.31 -2.97
N PHE A 107 19.52 7.33 -3.69
CA PHE A 107 18.09 7.58 -3.96
C PHE A 107 17.47 6.42 -4.74
N LYS A 108 18.15 5.94 -5.79
CA LYS A 108 17.71 4.81 -6.62
C LYS A 108 17.61 3.52 -5.81
N VAL A 109 18.60 3.23 -4.96
CA VAL A 109 18.63 2.04 -4.11
C VAL A 109 17.45 2.04 -3.12
N VAL A 110 17.23 3.15 -2.41
CA VAL A 110 16.11 3.26 -1.46
C VAL A 110 14.77 3.01 -2.17
N HIS A 111 14.54 3.63 -3.33
CA HIS A 111 13.29 3.44 -4.05
C HIS A 111 13.15 2.04 -4.65
N GLY A 112 14.25 1.40 -5.04
CA GLY A 112 14.26 0.00 -5.48
C GLY A 112 13.85 -0.95 -4.36
N VAL A 113 14.37 -0.75 -3.13
CA VAL A 113 13.97 -1.54 -1.96
C VAL A 113 12.50 -1.30 -1.62
N LEU A 114 12.04 -0.04 -1.60
CA LEU A 114 10.63 0.29 -1.35
C LEU A 114 9.70 -0.35 -2.39
N ALA A 115 10.09 -0.32 -3.67
CA ALA A 115 9.36 -0.98 -4.74
C ALA A 115 9.28 -2.49 -4.52
N ALA A 116 10.42 -3.15 -4.28
CA ALA A 116 10.49 -4.59 -4.08
C ALA A 116 9.65 -5.04 -2.89
N VAL A 117 9.77 -4.38 -1.73
CA VAL A 117 9.02 -4.70 -0.52
C VAL A 117 7.52 -4.50 -0.72
N SER A 118 7.12 -3.38 -1.35
CA SER A 118 5.71 -3.09 -1.63
C SER A 118 5.09 -4.12 -2.58
N VAL A 119 5.81 -4.48 -3.65
CA VAL A 119 5.36 -5.49 -4.63
C VAL A 119 5.27 -6.87 -3.99
N ALA A 120 6.28 -7.28 -3.20
CA ALA A 120 6.25 -8.55 -2.51
C ALA A 120 5.07 -8.64 -1.53
N ALA A 121 4.81 -7.58 -0.75
CA ALA A 121 3.67 -7.50 0.16
C ALA A 121 2.33 -7.56 -0.59
N ALA A 122 2.20 -6.83 -1.70
CA ALA A 122 1.01 -6.84 -2.55
C ALA A 122 0.72 -8.23 -3.13
N VAL A 123 1.74 -8.92 -3.65
CA VAL A 123 1.62 -10.29 -4.18
C VAL A 123 1.26 -11.28 -3.07
N GLY A 124 1.86 -11.14 -1.89
CA GLY A 124 1.52 -11.95 -0.71
C GLY A 124 0.06 -11.76 -0.30
N ALA A 125 -0.40 -10.52 -0.21
CA ALA A 125 -1.79 -10.17 0.09
C ALA A 125 -2.76 -10.75 -0.95
N TRP A 126 -2.48 -10.57 -2.24
CA TRP A 126 -3.29 -11.12 -3.35
C TRP A 126 -3.47 -12.63 -3.25
N ARG A 127 -2.38 -13.37 -2.98
CA ARG A 127 -2.42 -14.84 -2.88
C ARG A 127 -3.13 -15.34 -1.63
N SER A 128 -3.24 -14.50 -0.60
CA SER A 128 -3.81 -14.87 0.69
C SER A 128 -5.34 -14.72 0.76
N VAL A 129 -5.96 -14.04 -0.22
CA VAL A 129 -7.40 -13.87 -0.29
C VAL A 129 -8.03 -14.80 -1.34
N PRO A 130 -9.27 -15.28 -1.14
CA PRO A 130 -9.95 -16.11 -2.11
C PRO A 130 -10.06 -15.45 -3.48
N SER A 131 -10.11 -16.26 -4.53
CA SER A 131 -10.52 -15.79 -5.85
C SER A 131 -11.96 -15.29 -5.82
N SER A 132 -12.16 -13.98 -6.01
CA SER A 132 -13.47 -13.41 -6.32
C SER A 132 -14.06 -14.17 -7.50
N ARG A 133 -15.07 -15.01 -7.26
CA ARG A 133 -15.93 -15.55 -8.33
C ARG A 133 -17.04 -14.52 -8.56
N PRO A 134 -17.37 -14.19 -9.82
CA PRO A 134 -18.56 -13.42 -10.14
C PRO A 134 -19.83 -14.17 -9.72
#